data_AF-A0A4Y9TID3-F1
#
_entry.id   AF-A0A4Y9TID3-F1
#
_cell.length_a   1.000
_cell.length_b   1.000
_cell.length_c   1.000
_cell.angle_alpha   90.00
_cell.angle_beta   90.00
_cell.angle_gamma   90.00
#
_symmetry.space_group_name_H-M   'P 1'
#
loop_
_entity.id
_entity.type
_entity.pdbx_description
1 polymer ?
#
loop_
_entity_poly.entity_id
_entity_poly.type
_entity_poly.pdbx_seq_one_letter_code
_entity_poly.pdbx_strand_id
1 'polypeptide(L)'
;MNTPRTTNFVNWDRFIECKDSNIIFVLDFYIDAGFSFTTAVAFKKMKITKNSVALDDLHIPPLELNLSRLPIKGGVRVESLSIESAGSFPNDTTERYFVSVRFSLNKIDYAKIEKTVALNIEKYTDADRSTHLRSYLSALFLDKAKIVRDEIISFIEFSGFLAKQIPATLNLYLSKGELYSRITQAAGGQESAGHNPVHPLALRAKKVITAYKYSLSIPDALRQHHAKGVHYKFLGFYDESFLCFYKIIETRFRSDGFCSLLARDLFNMSEKKLIATIKSSSPKTMMLFIYQKLTITNTDKIALTETEKSQIMNSLIDLTEARNKIAHSADHSTESARLLGFAIWLSKYMIASLKAEEAFAE
;
A
#
# COMPACT_ATOMS: atom_id res chain seq x y z
N MET A 1 22.59 -7.23 -13.17
CA MET A 1 23.29 -6.86 -11.93
C MET A 1 23.09 -5.37 -11.70
N ASN A 2 22.73 -4.94 -10.48
CA ASN A 2 22.54 -3.52 -10.15
C ASN A 2 23.91 -2.82 -10.09
N THR A 3 24.22 -1.95 -11.05
CA THR A 3 25.46 -1.16 -11.01
C THR A 3 25.25 -0.01 -10.02
N PRO A 4 25.96 0.04 -8.89
CA PRO A 4 25.76 1.10 -7.91
C PRO A 4 26.14 2.46 -8.51
N ARG A 5 25.40 3.52 -8.13
CA ARG A 5 25.65 4.90 -8.61
C ARG A 5 27.08 5.39 -8.32
N THR A 6 27.68 4.84 -7.27
CA THR A 6 29.05 5.12 -6.86
C THR A 6 29.62 3.96 -6.05
N THR A 7 30.94 3.82 -6.07
CA THR A 7 31.69 2.92 -5.19
C THR A 7 32.18 3.63 -3.91
N ASN A 8 32.07 4.96 -3.85
CA ASN A 8 32.53 5.76 -2.73
C ASN A 8 31.55 5.68 -1.55
N PHE A 9 32.07 5.30 -0.39
CA PHE A 9 31.31 5.26 0.86
C PHE A 9 31.23 6.63 1.53
N VAL A 10 30.18 6.85 2.32
CA VAL A 10 30.05 8.04 3.17
C VAL A 10 31.20 8.10 4.19
N ASN A 11 31.78 9.29 4.35
CA ASN A 11 32.64 9.60 5.49
C ASN A 11 31.75 9.99 6.68
N TRP A 12 31.59 9.07 7.63
CA TRP A 12 30.68 9.24 8.78
C TRP A 12 31.15 10.25 9.80
N ASP A 13 32.46 10.37 10.02
CA ASP A 13 33.03 11.36 10.93
C ASP A 13 32.69 12.78 10.44
N ARG A 14 32.96 13.07 9.16
CA ARG A 14 32.59 14.35 8.53
C ARG A 14 31.07 14.58 8.52
N PHE A 15 30.28 13.53 8.31
CA PHE A 15 28.82 13.63 8.32
C PHE A 15 28.29 14.11 9.67
N ILE A 16 28.83 13.58 10.77
CA ILE A 16 28.44 13.96 12.13
C ILE A 16 28.94 15.35 12.49
N GLU A 17 30.16 15.73 12.08
CA GLU A 17 30.71 17.08 12.28
C GLU A 17 29.85 18.16 11.61
N CYS A 18 29.43 17.93 10.37
CA CYS A 18 28.66 18.91 9.61
C CYS A 18 27.25 19.16 10.15
N LYS A 19 26.66 18.22 10.91
CA LYS A 19 25.30 18.31 11.48
C LYS A 19 24.22 18.84 10.51
N ASP A 20 24.34 18.48 9.24
CA ASP A 20 23.49 19.04 8.18
C ASP A 20 22.02 18.62 8.37
N SER A 21 21.14 19.58 8.57
CA SER A 21 19.71 19.31 8.75
C SER A 21 18.97 19.00 7.45
N ASN A 22 19.58 19.27 6.28
CA ASN A 22 18.95 19.20 4.96
C ASN A 22 19.53 18.07 4.11
N ILE A 23 19.67 16.89 4.70
CA ILE A 23 20.19 15.72 4.01
C ILE A 23 19.11 15.09 3.12
N ILE A 24 19.49 14.87 1.86
CA ILE A 24 18.70 14.11 0.90
C ILE A 24 19.29 12.71 0.78
N PHE A 25 18.41 11.72 0.87
CA PHE A 25 18.72 10.32 0.65
C PHE A 25 18.12 9.87 -0.68
N VAL A 26 18.85 8.99 -1.37
CA VAL A 26 18.37 8.29 -2.57
C VAL A 26 18.41 6.81 -2.32
N LEU A 27 17.26 6.15 -2.50
CA LEU A 27 17.10 4.72 -2.36
C LEU A 27 16.80 4.10 -3.73
N ASP A 28 17.70 3.25 -4.19
CA ASP A 28 17.53 2.48 -5.41
C ASP A 28 17.24 1.03 -5.08
N PHE A 29 16.29 0.40 -5.77
CA PHE A 29 16.05 -1.03 -5.71
C PHE A 29 15.34 -1.48 -6.97
N TYR A 30 15.32 -2.79 -7.23
CA TYR A 30 14.44 -3.31 -8.26
C TYR A 30 13.18 -3.90 -7.65
N ILE A 31 12.10 -3.88 -8.43
CA ILE A 31 10.88 -4.63 -8.15
C ILE A 31 10.58 -5.58 -9.30
N ASP A 32 10.03 -6.75 -8.97
CA ASP A 32 9.22 -7.54 -9.87
C ASP A 32 7.78 -7.06 -9.72
N ALA A 33 7.13 -6.70 -10.83
CA ALA A 33 5.76 -6.25 -10.78
C ALA A 33 4.84 -7.15 -11.61
N GLY A 34 3.62 -7.36 -11.10
CA GLY A 34 2.55 -8.05 -11.82
C GLY A 34 1.94 -7.19 -12.93
N PHE A 35 2.60 -6.10 -13.32
CA PHE A 35 2.20 -5.26 -14.43
C PHE A 35 3.31 -5.07 -15.46
N SER A 36 2.93 -4.86 -16.71
CA SER A 36 3.87 -4.60 -17.80
C SER A 36 3.66 -3.23 -18.46
N PHE A 37 4.69 -2.38 -18.36
CA PHE A 37 4.82 -1.14 -19.12
C PHE A 37 5.09 -1.44 -20.58
N THR A 38 5.94 -2.44 -20.86
CA THR A 38 6.25 -2.91 -22.23
C THR A 38 4.97 -3.25 -22.98
N THR A 39 4.17 -4.18 -22.45
CA THR A 39 2.92 -4.65 -23.07
C THR A 39 1.92 -3.51 -23.25
N ALA A 40 1.81 -2.61 -22.27
CA ALA A 40 0.88 -1.48 -22.36
C ALA A 40 1.27 -0.44 -23.43
N VAL A 41 2.57 -0.15 -23.57
CA VAL A 41 3.09 0.72 -24.64
C VAL A 41 2.91 0.04 -26.00
N ALA A 42 3.16 -1.27 -26.09
CA ALA A 42 2.96 -2.05 -27.30
C ALA A 42 1.49 -2.01 -27.75
N PHE A 43 0.55 -2.30 -26.85
CA PHE A 43 -0.88 -2.22 -27.14
C PHE A 43 -1.32 -0.83 -27.60
N LYS A 44 -0.82 0.23 -26.95
CA LYS A 44 -1.10 1.60 -27.37
C LYS A 44 -0.59 1.86 -28.79
N LYS A 45 0.63 1.43 -29.11
CA LYS A 45 1.22 1.57 -30.45
C LYS A 45 0.45 0.75 -31.48
N MET A 46 0.10 -0.50 -31.19
CA MET A 46 -0.76 -1.35 -32.05
C MET A 46 -2.12 -0.72 -32.32
N LYS A 47 -2.77 -0.10 -31.31
CA LYS A 47 -4.04 0.61 -31.51
C LYS A 47 -3.92 1.81 -32.44
N ILE A 48 -2.78 2.51 -32.41
CA ILE A 48 -2.52 3.69 -33.26
C ILE A 48 -2.14 3.25 -34.69
N THR A 49 -1.22 2.29 -34.82
CA THR A 49 -0.67 1.87 -36.11
C THR A 49 -1.49 0.80 -36.82
N LYS A 50 -2.40 0.12 -36.11
CA LYS A 50 -3.15 -1.06 -36.55
C LYS A 50 -2.27 -2.22 -37.06
N ASN A 51 -1.00 -2.23 -36.67
CA ASN A 51 0.00 -3.21 -37.07
C ASN A 51 0.63 -3.89 -35.85
N SER A 52 1.30 -5.02 -36.07
CA SER A 52 2.14 -5.66 -35.06
C SER A 52 3.29 -4.74 -34.65
N VAL A 53 3.76 -4.92 -33.41
CA VAL A 53 4.83 -4.11 -32.81
C VAL A 53 5.87 -5.08 -32.25
N ALA A 54 7.11 -4.97 -32.71
CA ALA A 54 8.24 -5.66 -32.11
C ALA A 54 8.48 -5.10 -30.70
N LEU A 55 8.60 -5.99 -29.71
CA LEU A 55 8.79 -5.60 -28.31
C LEU A 55 10.23 -5.20 -28.01
N ASP A 56 11.21 -5.76 -28.74
CA ASP A 56 12.64 -5.61 -28.46
C ASP A 56 13.16 -4.19 -28.73
N ASP A 57 12.55 -3.47 -29.68
CA ASP A 57 12.91 -2.08 -30.04
C ASP A 57 11.96 -1.04 -29.42
N LEU A 58 11.12 -1.46 -28.46
CA LEU A 58 10.09 -0.58 -27.92
C LEU A 58 10.68 0.36 -26.87
N HIS A 59 10.67 1.66 -27.16
CA HIS A 59 11.01 2.65 -26.15
C HIS A 59 9.93 2.74 -25.07
N ILE A 60 10.29 2.35 -23.84
CA ILE A 60 9.41 2.42 -22.67
C ILE A 60 9.80 3.67 -21.86
N PRO A 61 8.93 4.68 -21.77
CA PRO A 61 9.26 5.89 -21.05
C PRO A 61 9.33 5.62 -19.54
N PRO A 62 10.28 6.23 -18.82
CA PRO A 62 10.33 6.17 -17.36
C PRO A 62 9.11 6.87 -16.76
N LEU A 63 8.69 6.42 -15.58
CA LEU A 63 7.64 7.05 -14.81
C LEU A 63 8.24 7.87 -13.68
N GLU A 64 8.05 9.18 -13.72
CA GLU A 64 8.42 10.07 -12.62
C GLU A 64 7.20 10.59 -11.86
N LEU A 65 7.23 10.45 -10.54
CA LEU A 65 6.20 10.90 -9.62
C LEU A 65 6.80 11.90 -8.62
N ASN A 66 6.36 13.16 -8.69
CA ASN A 66 6.59 14.13 -7.64
C ASN A 66 5.56 13.92 -6.52
N LEU A 67 6.05 13.58 -5.32
CA LEU A 67 5.23 13.29 -4.14
C LEU A 67 5.19 14.46 -3.14
N SER A 68 5.82 15.59 -3.48
CA SER A 68 5.72 16.85 -2.74
C SER A 68 6.00 16.70 -1.23
N ARG A 69 7.06 15.95 -0.89
CA ARG A 69 7.48 15.69 0.50
C ARG A 69 6.39 14.97 1.32
N LEU A 70 5.74 13.99 0.72
CA LEU A 70 4.72 13.16 1.38
C LEU A 70 5.29 12.54 2.67
N PRO A 71 4.70 12.83 3.84
CA PRO A 71 5.13 12.20 5.08
C PRO A 71 4.69 10.73 5.09
N ILE A 72 5.63 9.85 5.46
CA ILE A 72 5.39 8.42 5.67
C ILE A 72 5.83 8.01 7.09
N LYS A 73 5.63 6.74 7.44
CA LYS A 73 6.04 6.18 8.74
C LYS A 73 7.53 6.42 9.04
N GLY A 74 7.86 6.44 10.33
CA GLY A 74 9.25 6.53 10.78
C GLY A 74 9.90 7.91 10.64
N GLY A 75 9.10 8.97 10.47
CA GLY A 75 9.59 10.35 10.39
C GLY A 75 10.30 10.66 9.08
N VAL A 76 9.82 10.09 7.97
CA VAL A 76 10.41 10.23 6.63
C VAL A 76 9.48 11.07 5.74
N ARG A 77 10.06 11.86 4.83
CA ARG A 77 9.35 12.60 3.78
C ARG A 77 9.86 12.19 2.42
N VAL A 78 8.97 11.67 1.57
CA VAL A 78 9.32 11.27 0.20
C VAL A 78 9.12 12.44 -0.76
N GLU A 79 10.18 12.86 -1.45
CA GLU A 79 10.15 13.96 -2.41
C GLU A 79 9.66 13.49 -3.78
N SER A 80 10.28 12.44 -4.31
CA SER A 80 9.96 11.89 -5.64
C SER A 80 10.28 10.40 -5.75
N LEU A 81 9.71 9.79 -6.77
CA LEU A 81 9.83 8.37 -7.11
C LEU A 81 9.98 8.26 -8.64
N SER A 82 11.02 7.59 -9.12
CA SER A 82 11.15 7.14 -10.52
C SER A 82 10.98 5.63 -10.61
N ILE A 83 10.28 5.15 -11.64
CA ILE A 83 10.14 3.73 -11.99
C ILE A 83 10.50 3.56 -13.46
N GLU A 84 11.55 2.79 -13.73
CA GLU A 84 12.11 2.60 -15.07
C GLU A 84 12.10 1.10 -15.41
N SER A 85 11.73 0.74 -16.64
CA SER A 85 11.82 -0.67 -17.05
C SER A 85 13.28 -1.11 -17.08
N ALA A 86 13.57 -2.27 -16.50
CA ALA A 86 14.92 -2.85 -16.48
C ALA A 86 15.26 -3.61 -17.78
N GLY A 87 14.38 -3.55 -18.78
CA GLY A 87 14.44 -4.35 -20.02
C GLY A 87 13.70 -5.68 -19.89
N SER A 88 13.27 -6.24 -21.03
CA SER A 88 12.67 -7.56 -21.11
C SER A 88 13.75 -8.64 -20.99
N PHE A 89 13.62 -9.53 -20.00
CA PHE A 89 14.38 -10.77 -20.00
C PHE A 89 13.51 -11.84 -20.70
N PRO A 90 14.05 -12.59 -21.67
CA PRO A 90 13.27 -13.50 -22.51
C PRO A 90 12.57 -14.66 -21.76
N ASN A 91 12.91 -14.90 -20.48
CA ASN A 91 12.38 -16.01 -19.69
C ASN A 91 11.64 -15.61 -18.41
N ASP A 92 11.45 -14.31 -18.15
CA ASP A 92 10.82 -13.87 -16.90
C ASP A 92 9.29 -13.80 -17.01
N THR A 93 8.65 -14.34 -15.99
CA THR A 93 7.19 -14.42 -15.84
C THR A 93 6.60 -13.13 -15.22
N THR A 94 7.44 -12.10 -14.97
CA THR A 94 7.13 -10.71 -14.55
C THR A 94 8.08 -9.69 -15.20
N GLU A 95 7.63 -8.46 -15.44
CA GLU A 95 8.53 -7.37 -15.88
C GLU A 95 9.26 -6.77 -14.66
N ARG A 96 10.56 -6.52 -14.82
CA ARG A 96 11.41 -5.96 -13.78
C ARG A 96 11.53 -4.45 -13.94
N TYR A 97 11.48 -3.73 -12.83
CA TYR A 97 11.62 -2.29 -12.82
C TYR A 97 12.70 -1.85 -11.85
N PHE A 98 13.51 -0.88 -12.27
CA PHE A 98 14.35 -0.10 -11.40
C PHE A 98 13.53 1.02 -10.74
N VAL A 99 13.61 1.11 -9.42
CA VAL A 99 12.90 2.10 -8.60
C VAL A 99 13.92 2.97 -7.91
N SER A 100 13.82 4.29 -8.09
CA SER A 100 14.67 5.29 -7.45
C SER A 100 13.81 6.26 -6.65
N VAL A 101 14.01 6.31 -5.33
CA VAL A 101 13.22 7.12 -4.39
C VAL A 101 14.09 8.18 -3.76
N ARG A 102 13.68 9.43 -3.86
CA ARG A 102 14.35 10.55 -3.21
C ARG A 102 13.58 10.98 -1.97
N PHE A 103 14.22 11.00 -0.81
CA PHE A 103 13.56 11.27 0.47
C PHE A 103 14.45 12.02 1.46
N SER A 104 13.86 12.54 2.53
CA SER A 104 14.53 13.20 3.65
C SER A 104 13.96 12.73 4.98
N LEU A 105 14.71 12.92 6.07
CA LEU A 105 14.23 12.66 7.42
C LEU A 105 13.69 13.95 8.05
N ASN A 106 12.64 13.86 8.85
CA ASN A 106 12.06 15.01 9.57
C ASN A 106 13.08 15.67 10.52
N LYS A 107 13.88 14.85 11.19
CA LYS A 107 14.94 15.26 12.12
C LYS A 107 15.94 14.12 12.29
N ILE A 108 17.23 14.47 12.31
CA ILE A 108 18.30 13.57 12.76
C ILE A 108 18.71 14.02 14.16
N ASP A 109 18.61 13.11 15.13
CA ASP A 109 18.99 13.39 16.52
C ASP A 109 20.47 13.10 16.74
N TYR A 110 21.32 14.06 16.37
CA TYR A 110 22.77 13.95 16.52
C TYR A 110 23.20 13.73 17.97
N ALA A 111 22.50 14.30 18.95
CA ALA A 111 22.82 14.12 20.37
C ALA A 111 22.58 12.66 20.81
N LYS A 112 21.46 12.07 20.38
CA LYS A 112 21.17 10.65 20.63
C LYS A 112 22.18 9.74 19.92
N ILE A 113 22.58 10.07 18.69
CA ILE A 113 23.59 9.32 17.93
C ILE A 113 24.91 9.30 18.73
N GLU A 114 25.44 10.46 19.11
CA GLU A 114 26.70 10.57 19.86
C GLU A 114 26.66 9.81 21.18
N LYS A 115 25.56 9.96 21.95
CA LYS A 115 25.39 9.22 23.20
C LYS A 115 25.39 7.69 22.99
N THR A 116 24.73 7.22 21.94
CA THR A 116 24.63 5.77 21.65
C THR A 116 25.98 5.21 21.20
N VAL A 117 26.73 5.96 20.41
CA VAL A 117 28.07 5.56 19.95
C VAL A 117 29.05 5.53 21.12
N ALA A 118 29.02 6.53 22.00
CA ALA A 118 29.86 6.55 23.21
C ALA A 118 29.62 5.31 24.08
N LEU A 119 28.35 4.97 24.35
CA LEU A 119 27.98 3.77 25.10
C LEU A 119 28.46 2.47 24.42
N ASN A 120 28.41 2.41 23.09
CA ASN A 120 28.89 1.24 22.35
C ASN A 120 30.42 1.09 22.43
N ILE A 121 31.16 2.20 22.43
CA ILE A 121 32.62 2.20 22.61
C ILE A 121 33.00 1.74 24.02
N GLU A 122 32.28 2.23 25.05
CA GLU A 122 32.49 1.79 26.44
C GLU A 122 32.23 0.29 26.62
N LYS A 123 31.24 -0.25 25.89
CA LYS A 123 30.83 -1.65 25.98
C LYS A 123 31.68 -2.61 25.14
N TYR A 124 32.25 -2.13 24.03
CA TYR A 124 32.99 -2.93 23.07
C TYR A 124 34.28 -2.19 22.70
N THR A 125 35.38 -2.51 23.40
CA THR A 125 36.65 -1.78 23.31
C THR A 125 37.53 -2.15 22.11
N ASP A 126 37.14 -3.15 21.32
CA ASP A 126 37.99 -3.77 20.31
C ASP A 126 38.02 -3.03 18.96
N ALA A 127 37.31 -1.91 18.83
CA ALA A 127 37.24 -1.15 17.59
C ALA A 127 37.32 0.36 17.82
N ASP A 128 37.77 1.07 16.78
CA ASP A 128 37.85 2.53 16.80
C ASP A 128 36.45 3.18 16.69
N ARG A 129 36.36 4.45 17.09
CA ARG A 129 35.12 5.24 17.01
C ARG A 129 34.50 5.21 15.61
N SER A 130 35.32 5.28 14.56
CA SER A 130 34.86 5.30 13.17
C SER A 130 34.14 4.00 12.80
N THR A 131 34.62 2.85 13.28
CA THR A 131 33.96 1.56 13.09
C THR A 131 32.62 1.47 13.82
N HIS A 132 32.55 1.95 15.07
CA HIS A 132 31.28 2.00 15.81
C HIS A 132 30.26 2.93 15.16
N LEU A 133 30.70 4.11 14.71
CA LEU A 133 29.87 5.06 13.98
C LEU A 133 29.32 4.45 12.70
N ARG A 134 30.20 3.87 11.88
CA ARG A 134 29.81 3.21 10.63
C ARG A 134 28.78 2.12 10.87
N SER A 135 29.01 1.23 11.83
CA SER A 135 28.09 0.13 12.13
C SER A 135 26.72 0.66 12.56
N TYR A 136 26.68 1.58 13.51
CA TYR A 136 25.45 2.14 14.04
C TYR A 136 24.67 2.95 12.99
N LEU A 137 25.33 3.84 12.26
CA LEU A 137 24.68 4.70 11.26
C LEU A 137 24.23 3.89 10.04
N SER A 138 25.03 2.95 9.55
CA SER A 138 24.61 2.05 8.47
C SER A 138 23.38 1.24 8.88
N ALA A 139 23.31 0.72 10.11
CA ALA A 139 22.12 0.00 10.60
C ALA A 139 20.90 0.92 10.72
N LEU A 140 21.06 2.10 11.34
CA LEU A 140 19.99 3.08 11.52
C LEU A 140 19.38 3.50 10.17
N PHE A 141 20.22 3.84 9.19
CA PHE A 141 19.76 4.28 7.88
C PHE A 141 19.27 3.12 7.02
N LEU A 142 19.79 1.89 7.20
CA LEU A 142 19.23 0.70 6.57
C LEU A 142 17.78 0.47 7.00
N ASP A 143 17.48 0.64 8.29
CA ASP A 143 16.11 0.50 8.78
C ASP A 143 15.18 1.57 8.22
N LYS A 144 15.67 2.81 8.05
CA LYS A 144 14.92 3.86 7.32
C LYS A 144 14.70 3.49 5.86
N ALA A 145 15.69 2.94 5.18
CA ALA A 145 15.55 2.48 3.80
C ALA A 145 14.52 1.36 3.66
N LYS A 146 14.48 0.39 4.60
CA LYS A 146 13.46 -0.67 4.61
C LYS A 146 12.05 -0.10 4.77
N ILE A 147 11.85 0.85 5.69
CA ILE A 147 10.56 1.54 5.86
C ILE A 147 10.14 2.24 4.55
N VAL A 148 11.05 3.01 3.93
CA VAL A 148 10.76 3.69 2.65
C VAL A 148 10.39 2.68 1.58
N ARG A 149 11.18 1.62 1.40
CA ARG A 149 10.92 0.55 0.44
C ARG A 149 9.52 -0.05 0.65
N ASP A 150 9.21 -0.47 1.88
CA ASP A 150 7.95 -1.15 2.19
C ASP A 150 6.74 -0.25 1.95
N GLU A 151 6.87 1.04 2.28
CA GLU A 151 5.82 2.03 1.99
C GLU A 151 5.67 2.28 0.48
N ILE A 152 6.78 2.40 -0.27
CA ILE A 152 6.72 2.59 -1.74
C ILE A 152 6.14 1.37 -2.46
N ILE A 153 6.51 0.15 -2.04
CA ILE A 153 5.88 -1.07 -2.56
C ILE A 153 4.39 -1.07 -2.23
N SER A 154 4.03 -0.76 -0.99
CA SER A 154 2.63 -0.64 -0.57
C SER A 154 1.86 0.39 -1.41
N PHE A 155 2.49 1.51 -1.80
CA PHE A 155 1.85 2.52 -2.66
C PHE A 155 1.45 1.93 -4.02
N ILE A 156 2.32 1.10 -4.59
CA ILE A 156 2.10 0.44 -5.87
C ILE A 156 1.01 -0.63 -5.70
N GLU A 157 1.09 -1.44 -4.64
CA GLU A 157 0.10 -2.48 -4.30
C GLU A 157 -1.31 -1.91 -4.06
N PHE A 158 -1.43 -0.87 -3.23
CA PHE A 158 -2.72 -0.22 -2.97
C PHE A 158 -3.30 0.48 -4.20
N SER A 159 -2.49 0.77 -5.21
CA SER A 159 -2.96 1.33 -6.47
C SER A 159 -3.60 0.28 -7.40
N GLY A 160 -3.61 -1.00 -7.02
CA GLY A 160 -4.13 -2.07 -7.86
C GLY A 160 -3.08 -3.05 -8.34
N PHE A 161 -1.80 -2.84 -8.05
CA PHE A 161 -0.73 -3.44 -8.84
C PHE A 161 0.24 -4.24 -7.98
N LEU A 162 0.46 -5.51 -8.28
CA LEU A 162 1.44 -6.27 -7.53
C LEU A 162 2.85 -5.71 -7.77
N ALA A 163 3.59 -5.46 -6.70
CA ALA A 163 5.01 -5.14 -6.74
C ALA A 163 5.70 -5.83 -5.57
N LYS A 164 6.84 -6.46 -5.83
CA LYS A 164 7.69 -7.05 -4.80
C LYS A 164 9.14 -6.65 -5.06
N GLN A 165 9.90 -6.38 -4.00
CA GLN A 165 11.32 -6.09 -4.16
C GLN A 165 12.06 -7.30 -4.73
N ILE A 166 12.90 -7.09 -5.75
CA ILE A 166 13.87 -8.10 -6.18
C ILE A 166 14.94 -8.21 -5.10
N PRO A 167 15.30 -9.43 -4.67
CA PRO A 167 16.30 -9.64 -3.64
C PRO A 167 17.66 -9.00 -3.96
N ALA A 168 18.37 -8.55 -2.93
CA ALA A 168 19.75 -8.04 -3.01
C ALA A 168 19.95 -6.77 -3.87
N THR A 169 18.88 -6.03 -4.15
CA THR A 169 18.92 -4.83 -4.99
C THR A 169 18.84 -3.50 -4.26
N LEU A 170 18.56 -3.51 -2.95
CA LEU A 170 18.40 -2.30 -2.15
C LEU A 170 19.74 -1.59 -1.95
N ASN A 171 19.88 -0.38 -2.50
CA ASN A 171 21.05 0.47 -2.36
C ASN A 171 20.63 1.85 -1.84
N LEU A 172 21.19 2.27 -0.71
CA LEU A 172 20.94 3.59 -0.14
C LEU A 172 22.15 4.50 -0.32
N TYR A 173 21.89 5.75 -0.70
CA TYR A 173 22.88 6.80 -0.89
C TYR A 173 22.50 8.08 -0.16
N LEU A 174 23.51 8.85 0.21
CA LEU A 174 23.40 10.28 0.53
C LEU A 174 23.67 11.09 -0.74
N SER A 175 22.83 12.09 -1.01
CA SER A 175 22.98 12.99 -2.15
C SER A 175 23.28 14.42 -1.69
N LYS A 176 24.28 15.04 -2.30
CA LYS A 176 24.60 16.46 -2.17
C LYS A 176 24.75 17.07 -3.57
N GLY A 177 23.67 17.62 -4.12
CA GLY A 177 23.61 17.98 -5.54
C GLY A 177 23.64 16.71 -6.42
N GLU A 178 24.52 16.68 -7.42
CA GLU A 178 24.70 15.51 -8.30
C GLU A 178 25.65 14.45 -7.74
N LEU A 179 26.29 14.71 -6.59
CA LEU A 179 27.23 13.78 -5.97
C LEU A 179 26.51 12.81 -5.03
N TYR A 180 26.85 11.52 -5.14
CA TYR A 180 26.31 10.44 -4.33
C TYR A 180 27.39 9.82 -3.43
N SER A 181 27.00 9.33 -2.26
CA SER A 181 27.84 8.55 -1.36
C SER A 181 27.06 7.37 -0.78
N ARG A 182 27.60 6.15 -0.85
CA ARG A 182 26.87 4.91 -0.53
C ARG A 182 26.82 4.61 0.97
N ILE A 183 25.68 4.11 1.46
CA ILE A 183 25.41 3.77 2.86
C ILE A 183 25.32 2.24 3.12
N THR A 184 24.54 1.47 2.35
CA THR A 184 24.30 0.02 2.63
C THR A 184 23.68 -0.78 1.46
N GLN A 185 23.77 -2.11 1.52
CA GLN A 185 23.10 -3.12 0.66
C GLN A 185 22.50 -4.26 1.53
N ALA A 186 21.30 -4.77 1.22
CA ALA A 186 20.66 -5.88 1.97
C ALA A 186 19.90 -6.90 1.08
N ALA A 187 19.79 -8.15 1.54
CA ALA A 187 19.25 -9.32 0.81
C ALA A 187 18.04 -10.00 1.50
N GLY A 188 17.15 -10.63 0.69
CA GLY A 188 15.99 -11.43 1.11
C GLY A 188 14.92 -11.51 -0.01
N GLY A 189 14.15 -12.61 -0.13
CA GLY A 189 13.23 -12.84 -1.27
C GLY A 189 12.02 -13.75 -1.05
N GLN A 190 11.08 -13.73 -2.02
CA GLN A 190 10.16 -14.81 -2.48
C GLN A 190 9.38 -14.37 -3.74
N GLU A 191 8.83 -15.36 -4.47
CA GLU A 191 8.24 -15.35 -5.83
C GLU A 191 7.06 -14.38 -6.08
N SER A 192 6.94 -13.91 -7.33
CA SER A 192 5.96 -12.93 -7.84
C SER A 192 4.87 -13.58 -8.72
N ALA A 193 3.74 -12.88 -8.91
CA ALA A 193 2.57 -13.31 -9.70
C ALA A 193 2.47 -12.55 -11.04
N GLY A 194 1.72 -13.13 -12.00
CA GLY A 194 1.71 -12.83 -13.44
C GLY A 194 1.27 -11.43 -13.91
N HIS A 195 1.31 -11.26 -15.25
CA HIS A 195 1.24 -9.99 -15.96
C HIS A 195 -0.19 -9.49 -16.22
N ASN A 196 -0.47 -8.22 -15.91
CA ASN A 196 -1.52 -7.44 -16.58
C ASN A 196 -0.94 -6.15 -17.20
N PRO A 197 -1.42 -5.69 -18.36
CA PRO A 197 -0.89 -4.49 -19.00
C PRO A 197 -1.26 -3.23 -18.20
N VAL A 198 -0.25 -2.46 -17.77
CA VAL A 198 -0.46 -1.15 -17.12
C VAL A 198 0.45 -0.14 -17.79
N HIS A 199 -0.12 0.91 -18.35
CA HIS A 199 0.70 1.96 -18.97
C HIS A 199 1.37 2.81 -17.87
N PRO A 200 2.66 3.17 -17.97
CA PRO A 200 3.36 3.97 -16.94
C PRO A 200 2.58 5.22 -16.53
N LEU A 201 2.12 6.00 -17.52
CA LEU A 201 1.28 7.20 -17.33
C LEU A 201 -0.08 6.98 -16.62
N ALA A 202 -0.51 5.74 -16.39
CA ALA A 202 -1.72 5.44 -15.63
C ALA A 202 -1.49 5.60 -14.11
N LEU A 203 -0.25 5.39 -13.65
CA LEU A 203 0.18 5.69 -12.29
C LEU A 203 0.38 7.20 -12.17
N ARG A 204 -0.51 7.87 -11.43
CA ARG A 204 -0.46 9.33 -11.22
C ARG A 204 -0.25 9.63 -9.75
N ALA A 205 0.64 10.57 -9.43
CA ALA A 205 0.98 10.92 -8.05
C ALA A 205 -0.27 11.20 -7.19
N LYS A 206 -1.22 11.99 -7.70
CA LYS A 206 -2.49 12.26 -7.00
C LYS A 206 -3.27 10.99 -6.64
N LYS A 207 -3.35 10.02 -7.56
CA LYS A 207 -4.07 8.75 -7.33
C LYS A 207 -3.35 7.88 -6.31
N VAL A 208 -2.02 7.75 -6.43
CA VAL A 208 -1.16 7.01 -5.50
C VAL A 208 -1.27 7.60 -4.08
N ILE A 209 -1.12 8.92 -3.94
CA ILE A 209 -1.25 9.62 -2.65
C ILE A 209 -2.65 9.43 -2.07
N THR A 210 -3.70 9.52 -2.88
CA THR A 210 -5.09 9.32 -2.42
C THR A 210 -5.31 7.89 -1.93
N ALA A 211 -4.84 6.89 -2.70
CA ALA A 211 -4.92 5.48 -2.32
C ALA A 211 -4.13 5.19 -1.03
N TYR A 212 -2.94 5.78 -0.89
CA TYR A 212 -2.13 5.67 0.32
C TYR A 212 -2.78 6.30 1.55
N LYS A 213 -3.25 7.55 1.44
CA LYS A 213 -3.98 8.20 2.54
C LYS A 213 -5.20 7.39 2.96
N TYR A 214 -5.91 6.81 1.98
CA TYR A 214 -7.00 5.89 2.27
C TYR A 214 -6.52 4.61 2.95
N SER A 215 -5.40 4.01 2.55
CA SER A 215 -4.89 2.78 3.18
C SER A 215 -4.41 3.01 4.62
N LEU A 216 -3.81 4.16 4.92
CA LEU A 216 -3.54 4.61 6.29
C LEU A 216 -4.81 4.74 7.12
N SER A 217 -5.95 4.99 6.46
CA SER A 217 -7.23 5.10 7.12
C SER A 217 -7.82 3.74 7.53
N ILE A 218 -7.31 2.64 6.99
CA ILE A 218 -7.80 1.30 7.25
C ILE A 218 -7.12 0.75 8.53
N PRO A 219 -7.89 0.18 9.49
CA PRO A 219 -7.31 -0.48 10.66
C PRO A 219 -6.27 -1.54 10.28
N ASP A 220 -5.17 -1.64 11.03
CA ASP A 220 -4.02 -2.50 10.73
C ASP A 220 -4.42 -3.95 10.44
N ALA A 221 -5.32 -4.51 11.26
CA ALA A 221 -5.84 -5.87 11.11
C ALA A 221 -6.59 -6.11 9.77
N LEU A 222 -7.04 -5.06 9.09
CA LEU A 222 -7.81 -5.14 7.84
C LEU A 222 -7.01 -4.73 6.60
N ARG A 223 -5.84 -4.09 6.77
CA ARG A 223 -5.02 -3.64 5.64
C ARG A 223 -4.60 -4.80 4.75
N GLN A 224 -4.27 -5.95 5.34
CA GLN A 224 -3.87 -7.13 4.58
C GLN A 224 -5.01 -7.66 3.71
N HIS A 225 -6.24 -7.72 4.25
CA HIS A 225 -7.41 -8.11 3.47
C HIS A 225 -7.68 -7.11 2.34
N HIS A 226 -7.54 -5.81 2.59
CA HIS A 226 -7.72 -4.79 1.56
C HIS A 226 -6.67 -4.93 0.43
N ALA A 227 -5.39 -5.06 0.79
CA ALA A 227 -4.30 -5.24 -0.17
C ALA A 227 -4.50 -6.49 -1.04
N LYS A 228 -4.83 -7.63 -0.41
CA LYS A 228 -5.15 -8.89 -1.12
C LYS A 228 -6.38 -8.74 -2.02
N GLY A 229 -7.44 -8.10 -1.54
CA GLY A 229 -8.67 -7.89 -2.34
C GLY A 229 -8.42 -7.05 -3.58
N VAL A 230 -7.65 -5.97 -3.43
CA VAL A 230 -7.20 -5.12 -4.55
C VAL A 230 -6.35 -5.92 -5.54
N HIS A 231 -5.43 -6.75 -5.03
CA HIS A 231 -4.57 -7.60 -5.83
C HIS A 231 -5.34 -8.66 -6.63
N TYR A 232 -6.22 -9.42 -5.99
CA TYR A 232 -7.04 -10.44 -6.66
C TYR A 232 -7.96 -9.83 -7.73
N LYS A 233 -8.53 -8.64 -7.46
CA LYS A 233 -9.32 -7.90 -8.46
C LYS A 233 -8.50 -7.65 -9.71
N PHE A 234 -7.25 -7.22 -9.53
CA PHE A 234 -6.36 -6.92 -10.63
C PHE A 234 -6.02 -8.18 -11.44
N LEU A 235 -5.77 -9.31 -10.78
CA LEU A 235 -5.52 -10.60 -11.46
C LEU A 235 -6.75 -11.22 -12.14
N GLY A 236 -7.95 -10.64 -11.99
CA GLY A 236 -9.19 -11.22 -12.50
C GLY A 236 -9.75 -12.35 -11.61
N PHE A 237 -9.14 -12.58 -10.45
CA PHE A 237 -9.59 -13.52 -9.42
C PHE A 237 -10.72 -12.88 -8.60
N TYR A 238 -11.89 -12.78 -9.22
CA TYR A 238 -13.01 -11.99 -8.68
C TYR A 238 -13.62 -12.61 -7.42
N ASP A 239 -13.65 -13.93 -7.30
CA ASP A 239 -14.16 -14.63 -6.10
C ASP A 239 -13.28 -14.34 -4.89
N GLU A 240 -11.96 -14.48 -5.01
CA GLU A 240 -10.99 -14.20 -3.95
C GLU A 240 -10.97 -12.73 -3.57
N SER A 241 -11.09 -11.85 -4.58
CA SER A 241 -11.21 -10.41 -4.36
C SER A 241 -12.48 -10.09 -3.55
N PHE A 242 -13.61 -10.65 -3.97
CA PHE A 242 -14.90 -10.48 -3.32
C PHE A 242 -14.83 -10.93 -1.86
N LEU A 243 -14.28 -12.11 -1.59
CA LEU A 243 -14.15 -12.65 -0.24
C LEU A 243 -13.28 -11.75 0.66
N CYS A 244 -12.21 -11.16 0.12
CA CYS A 244 -11.38 -10.22 0.87
C CYS A 244 -12.15 -8.98 1.32
N PHE A 245 -12.94 -8.37 0.43
CA PHE A 245 -13.75 -7.19 0.79
C PHE A 245 -14.96 -7.55 1.67
N TYR A 246 -15.58 -8.70 1.44
CA TYR A 246 -16.64 -9.22 2.33
C TYR A 246 -16.10 -9.44 3.74
N LYS A 247 -14.87 -9.96 3.88
CA LYS A 247 -14.24 -10.17 5.19
C LYS A 247 -14.03 -8.86 5.95
N ILE A 248 -13.73 -7.76 5.24
CA ILE A 248 -13.65 -6.42 5.84
C ILE A 248 -15.02 -6.00 6.39
N ILE A 249 -16.08 -6.14 5.59
CA ILE A 249 -17.46 -5.82 6.00
C ILE A 249 -17.83 -6.61 7.26
N GLU A 250 -17.64 -7.93 7.22
CA GLU A 250 -17.96 -8.84 8.33
C GLU A 250 -17.18 -8.48 9.61
N THR A 251 -15.87 -8.25 9.48
CA THR A 251 -15.01 -7.96 10.64
C THR A 251 -15.32 -6.60 11.24
N ARG A 252 -15.63 -5.59 10.42
CA ARG A 252 -16.05 -4.27 10.92
C ARG A 252 -17.41 -4.33 11.58
N PHE A 253 -18.37 -5.02 10.98
CA PHE A 253 -19.69 -5.19 11.56
C PHE A 253 -19.60 -5.83 12.95
N ARG A 254 -18.83 -6.91 13.09
CA ARG A 254 -18.67 -7.64 14.36
C ARG A 254 -17.72 -6.95 15.36
N SER A 255 -17.27 -5.73 15.09
CA SER A 255 -16.52 -4.97 16.09
C SER A 255 -17.45 -4.43 17.19
N ASP A 256 -16.95 -4.36 18.42
CA ASP A 256 -17.74 -3.84 19.54
C ASP A 256 -18.14 -2.38 19.30
N GLY A 257 -17.26 -1.60 18.67
CA GLY A 257 -17.55 -0.24 18.23
C GLY A 257 -18.79 -0.19 17.34
N PHE A 258 -18.80 -0.91 16.21
CA PHE A 258 -19.92 -0.82 15.26
C PHE A 258 -21.22 -1.39 15.85
N CYS A 259 -21.16 -2.48 16.62
CA CYS A 259 -22.34 -3.04 17.26
C CYS A 259 -22.91 -2.10 18.34
N SER A 260 -22.06 -1.36 19.06
CA SER A 260 -22.51 -0.33 20.00
C SER A 260 -23.19 0.83 19.29
N LEU A 261 -22.65 1.25 18.13
CA LEU A 261 -23.29 2.26 17.28
C LEU A 261 -24.69 1.81 16.85
N LEU A 262 -24.82 0.58 16.34
CA LEU A 262 -26.13 0.05 15.95
C LEU A 262 -27.11 -0.04 17.12
N ALA A 263 -26.67 -0.49 18.29
CA ALA A 263 -27.50 -0.57 19.48
C ALA A 263 -28.06 0.82 19.87
N ARG A 264 -27.19 1.84 19.85
CA ARG A 264 -27.60 3.22 20.14
C ARG A 264 -28.52 3.78 19.06
N ASP A 265 -28.14 3.67 17.79
CA ASP A 265 -28.80 4.41 16.71
C ASP A 265 -30.13 3.75 16.27
N LEU A 266 -30.25 2.42 16.38
CA LEU A 266 -31.46 1.69 15.98
C LEU A 266 -32.39 1.40 17.14
N PHE A 267 -31.86 1.23 18.36
CA PHE A 267 -32.64 0.80 19.52
C PHE A 267 -32.62 1.80 20.67
N ASN A 268 -31.81 2.86 20.60
CA ASN A 268 -31.58 3.80 21.71
C ASN A 268 -31.14 3.09 23.01
N MET A 269 -30.28 2.08 22.87
CA MET A 269 -29.82 1.23 23.97
C MET A 269 -28.29 1.06 23.96
N SER A 270 -27.71 0.86 25.15
CA SER A 270 -26.29 0.55 25.35
C SER A 270 -26.05 -0.78 26.06
N GLU A 271 -27.08 -1.63 26.10
CA GLU A 271 -27.06 -2.87 26.87
C GLU A 271 -26.08 -3.90 26.27
N LYS A 272 -25.17 -4.42 27.09
CA LYS A 272 -24.14 -5.38 26.65
C LYS A 272 -24.72 -6.63 25.99
N LYS A 273 -25.88 -7.08 26.46
CA LYS A 273 -26.56 -8.27 25.92
C LYS A 273 -27.03 -8.01 24.48
N LEU A 274 -27.64 -6.85 24.22
CA LEU A 274 -28.05 -6.45 22.88
C LEU A 274 -26.85 -6.33 21.94
N ILE A 275 -25.77 -5.68 22.37
CA ILE A 275 -24.52 -5.55 21.59
C ILE A 275 -23.97 -6.92 21.22
N ALA A 276 -23.93 -7.86 22.17
CA ALA A 276 -23.48 -9.23 21.93
C ALA A 276 -24.41 -9.97 20.93
N THR A 277 -25.73 -9.79 21.04
CA THR A 277 -26.71 -10.38 20.12
C THR A 277 -26.56 -9.84 18.68
N ILE A 278 -26.39 -8.53 18.51
CA ILE A 278 -26.14 -7.91 17.20
C ILE A 278 -24.85 -8.49 16.59
N LYS A 279 -23.78 -8.57 17.39
CA LYS A 279 -22.46 -9.10 16.99
C LYS A 279 -22.51 -10.55 16.53
N SER A 280 -23.32 -11.39 17.17
CA SER A 280 -23.49 -12.81 16.82
C SER A 280 -24.50 -13.06 15.70
N SER A 281 -25.06 -12.02 15.09
CA SER A 281 -26.11 -12.16 14.09
C SER A 281 -25.64 -12.87 12.81
N SER A 282 -26.59 -13.54 12.13
CA SER A 282 -26.33 -14.25 10.88
C SER A 282 -25.88 -13.27 9.78
N PRO A 283 -25.17 -13.73 8.72
CA PRO A 283 -24.82 -12.89 7.58
C PRO A 283 -26.01 -12.11 6.98
N LYS A 284 -27.18 -12.73 6.86
CA LYS A 284 -28.40 -12.07 6.33
C LYS A 284 -28.87 -10.96 7.27
N THR A 285 -28.91 -11.25 8.58
CA THR A 285 -29.31 -10.28 9.60
C THR A 285 -28.34 -9.11 9.69
N MET A 286 -27.03 -9.38 9.58
CA MET A 286 -25.99 -8.36 9.49
C MET A 286 -26.27 -7.37 8.35
N MET A 287 -26.60 -7.86 7.15
CA MET A 287 -26.92 -7.01 6.01
C MET A 287 -28.16 -6.13 6.25
N LEU A 288 -29.18 -6.65 6.94
CA LEU A 288 -30.36 -5.87 7.30
C LEU A 288 -30.02 -4.74 8.29
N PHE A 289 -29.19 -5.00 9.29
CA PHE A 289 -28.72 -3.95 10.20
C PHE A 289 -27.91 -2.87 9.48
N ILE A 290 -27.04 -3.28 8.55
CA ILE A 290 -26.27 -2.34 7.73
C ILE A 290 -27.21 -1.49 6.85
N TYR A 291 -28.23 -2.10 6.23
CA TYR A 291 -29.25 -1.38 5.47
C TYR A 291 -30.00 -0.35 6.31
N GLN A 292 -30.47 -0.74 7.51
CA GLN A 292 -31.17 0.17 8.41
C GLN A 292 -30.29 1.35 8.81
N LYS A 293 -29.02 1.08 9.15
CA LYS A 293 -28.06 2.15 9.44
C LYS A 293 -27.86 3.07 8.23
N LEU A 294 -27.69 2.53 7.03
CA LEU A 294 -27.54 3.32 5.80
C LEU A 294 -28.74 4.23 5.54
N THR A 295 -29.96 3.74 5.75
CA THR A 295 -31.18 4.51 5.50
C THR A 295 -31.40 5.61 6.55
N ILE A 296 -31.16 5.32 7.83
CA ILE A 296 -31.25 6.31 8.93
C ILE A 296 -30.15 7.38 8.84
N THR A 297 -28.96 7.04 8.37
CA THR A 297 -27.88 8.04 8.26
C THR A 297 -28.10 8.98 7.06
N ASN A 298 -28.95 8.61 6.10
CA ASN A 298 -29.26 9.41 4.91
C ASN A 298 -30.49 10.30 5.07
N THR A 299 -31.36 10.06 6.07
CA THR A 299 -32.56 10.89 6.30
C THR A 299 -32.24 12.37 6.54
N ASP A 300 -31.06 12.71 7.04
CA ASP A 300 -30.67 14.09 7.35
C ASP A 300 -29.86 14.80 6.25
N LYS A 301 -29.46 14.11 5.16
CA LYS A 301 -28.56 14.67 4.14
C LYS A 301 -29.14 14.65 2.73
N ILE A 302 -29.66 13.51 2.26
CA ILE A 302 -30.33 13.34 0.96
C ILE A 302 -31.30 12.16 1.11
N ALA A 303 -32.61 12.42 1.03
CA ALA A 303 -33.61 11.36 1.10
C ALA A 303 -33.48 10.41 -0.11
N LEU A 304 -33.17 9.14 0.16
CA LEU A 304 -33.15 8.09 -0.87
C LEU A 304 -34.57 7.80 -1.35
N THR A 305 -34.74 7.67 -2.67
CA THR A 305 -35.98 7.20 -3.30
C THR A 305 -36.26 5.73 -2.95
N GLU A 306 -37.51 5.29 -3.05
CA GLU A 306 -37.87 3.88 -2.82
C GLU A 306 -37.17 2.92 -3.81
N THR A 307 -36.90 3.39 -5.03
CA THR A 307 -36.14 2.65 -6.02
C THR A 307 -34.69 2.45 -5.59
N GLU A 308 -34.02 3.49 -5.09
CA GLU A 308 -32.64 3.39 -4.60
C GLU A 308 -32.54 2.51 -3.36
N LYS A 309 -33.49 2.65 -2.42
CA LYS A 309 -33.58 1.77 -1.23
C LYS A 309 -33.72 0.30 -1.63
N SER A 310 -34.59 0.00 -2.59
CA SER A 310 -34.79 -1.35 -3.10
C SER A 310 -33.54 -1.91 -3.77
N GLN A 311 -32.83 -1.09 -4.57
CA GLN A 311 -31.57 -1.48 -5.21
C GLN A 311 -30.47 -1.81 -4.19
N ILE A 312 -30.32 -0.99 -3.14
CA ILE A 312 -29.36 -1.23 -2.06
C ILE A 312 -29.70 -2.53 -1.32
N MET A 313 -30.97 -2.72 -0.96
CA MET A 313 -31.42 -3.93 -0.27
C MET A 313 -31.13 -5.19 -1.08
N ASN A 314 -31.51 -5.19 -2.37
CA ASN A 314 -31.25 -6.33 -3.26
C ASN A 314 -29.75 -6.61 -3.37
N SER A 315 -28.92 -5.57 -3.53
CA SER A 315 -27.46 -5.73 -3.61
C SER A 315 -26.86 -6.32 -2.32
N LEU A 316 -27.40 -5.96 -1.15
CA LEU A 316 -26.97 -6.51 0.14
C LEU A 316 -27.36 -7.99 0.32
N ILE A 317 -28.55 -8.37 -0.15
CA ILE A 317 -28.99 -9.76 -0.17
C ILE A 317 -28.09 -10.58 -1.10
N ASP A 318 -27.89 -10.08 -2.34
CA ASP A 318 -27.03 -10.70 -3.35
C ASP A 318 -25.61 -10.93 -2.83
N LEU A 319 -25.03 -9.96 -2.09
CA LEU A 319 -23.71 -10.13 -1.45
C LEU A 319 -23.65 -11.35 -0.53
N THR A 320 -24.70 -11.57 0.27
CA THR A 320 -24.72 -12.68 1.22
C THR A 320 -24.90 -14.02 0.52
N GLU A 321 -25.72 -14.04 -0.52
CA GLU A 321 -25.91 -15.23 -1.33
C GLU A 321 -24.65 -15.61 -2.10
N ALA A 322 -24.01 -14.63 -2.77
CA ALA A 322 -22.76 -14.82 -3.46
C ALA A 322 -21.67 -15.35 -2.52
N ARG A 323 -21.52 -14.75 -1.32
CA ARG A 323 -20.56 -15.24 -0.32
C ARG A 323 -20.79 -16.71 0.05
N ASN A 324 -22.04 -17.10 0.27
CA ASN A 324 -22.36 -18.48 0.64
C ASN A 324 -22.15 -19.45 -0.53
N LYS A 325 -22.46 -19.04 -1.76
CA LYS A 325 -22.22 -19.83 -2.97
C LYS A 325 -20.72 -20.08 -3.19
N ILE A 326 -19.89 -19.03 -3.13
CA ILE A 326 -18.43 -19.13 -3.25
C ILE A 326 -17.84 -20.05 -2.16
N ALA A 327 -18.37 -19.99 -0.93
CA ALA A 327 -17.89 -20.81 0.18
C ALA A 327 -18.23 -22.31 0.04
N HIS A 328 -19.21 -22.67 -0.78
CA HIS A 328 -19.77 -24.04 -0.85
C HIS A 328 -19.71 -24.67 -2.25
N SER A 329 -19.16 -23.99 -3.26
CA SER A 329 -19.07 -24.52 -4.63
C SER A 329 -17.92 -23.89 -5.42
N ALA A 330 -17.56 -24.50 -6.55
CA ALA A 330 -16.44 -24.07 -7.39
C ALA A 330 -16.89 -23.06 -8.47
N ASP A 331 -16.22 -21.90 -8.49
CA ASP A 331 -16.24 -20.80 -9.47
C ASP A 331 -17.59 -20.06 -9.68
N HIS A 332 -17.69 -18.86 -9.09
CA HIS A 332 -18.79 -17.89 -9.28
C HIS A 332 -18.29 -16.55 -9.85
N SER A 333 -17.15 -16.57 -10.56
CA SER A 333 -16.41 -15.38 -10.98
C SER A 333 -17.25 -14.32 -11.68
N THR A 334 -18.26 -14.71 -12.46
CA THR A 334 -19.17 -13.77 -13.17
C THR A 334 -20.05 -12.98 -12.19
N GLU A 335 -20.64 -13.66 -11.20
CA GLU A 335 -21.52 -13.04 -10.21
C GLU A 335 -20.70 -12.22 -9.21
N SER A 336 -19.54 -12.74 -8.80
CA SER A 336 -18.58 -12.00 -7.98
C SER A 336 -18.09 -10.74 -8.67
N ALA A 337 -17.76 -10.80 -9.97
CA ALA A 337 -17.35 -9.62 -10.75
C ALA A 337 -18.45 -8.55 -10.78
N ARG A 338 -19.72 -8.96 -10.96
CA ARG A 338 -20.89 -8.07 -10.94
C ARG A 338 -21.03 -7.34 -9.60
N LEU A 339 -20.88 -8.07 -8.49
CA LEU A 339 -21.10 -7.53 -7.13
C LEU A 339 -19.87 -6.87 -6.51
N LEU A 340 -18.67 -7.12 -7.04
CA LEU A 340 -17.40 -6.66 -6.46
C LEU A 340 -17.35 -5.14 -6.28
N GLY A 341 -17.92 -4.38 -7.22
CA GLY A 341 -18.01 -2.92 -7.10
C GLY A 341 -18.76 -2.48 -5.84
N PHE A 342 -19.89 -3.14 -5.56
CA PHE A 342 -20.72 -2.87 -4.39
C PHE A 342 -20.04 -3.36 -3.10
N ALA A 343 -19.40 -4.53 -3.10
CA ALA A 343 -18.62 -5.03 -1.96
C ALA A 343 -17.48 -4.06 -1.57
N ILE A 344 -16.75 -3.52 -2.56
CA ILE A 344 -15.70 -2.52 -2.33
C ILE A 344 -16.28 -1.25 -1.72
N TRP A 345 -17.38 -0.72 -2.28
CA TRP A 345 -18.04 0.46 -1.76
C TRP A 345 -18.51 0.25 -0.31
N LEU A 346 -19.15 -0.87 -0.03
CA LEU A 346 -19.67 -1.17 1.30
C LEU A 346 -18.54 -1.34 2.32
N SER A 347 -17.43 -1.99 1.94
CA SER A 347 -16.26 -2.12 2.80
C SER A 347 -15.68 -0.75 3.19
N LYS A 348 -15.65 0.22 2.26
CA LYS A 348 -15.23 1.61 2.50
C LYS A 348 -16.16 2.30 3.49
N TYR A 349 -17.47 2.15 3.28
CA TYR A 349 -18.48 2.69 4.19
C TYR A 349 -18.30 2.15 5.62
N MET A 350 -18.12 0.84 5.78
CA MET A 350 -17.94 0.18 7.08
C MET A 350 -16.64 0.57 7.79
N ILE A 351 -15.60 0.95 7.04
CA ILE A 351 -14.37 1.50 7.62
C ILE A 351 -14.61 2.92 8.11
N ALA A 352 -15.26 3.76 7.31
CA ALA A 352 -15.49 5.18 7.59
C ALA A 352 -16.52 5.43 8.71
N SER A 353 -17.53 4.57 8.86
CA SER A 353 -18.63 4.72 9.82
C SER A 353 -18.19 4.81 11.28
N LEU A 354 -17.05 4.22 11.63
CA LEU A 354 -16.49 4.25 12.98
C LEU A 354 -15.51 5.42 13.20
N LYS A 355 -14.90 5.94 12.12
CA LYS A 355 -14.01 7.10 12.20
C LYS A 355 -14.73 8.41 12.47
N ALA A 356 -15.97 8.50 11.99
CA ALA A 356 -16.80 9.68 12.18
C ALA A 356 -17.17 9.92 13.65
N GLU A 357 -16.99 8.94 14.55
CA GLU A 357 -17.30 9.08 15.98
C GLU A 357 -16.08 9.01 16.90
N GLU A 358 -14.99 8.33 16.50
CA GLU A 358 -13.71 8.43 17.21
C GLU A 358 -13.21 9.89 17.26
N ALA A 359 -13.56 10.72 16.27
CA ALA A 359 -13.27 12.16 16.25
C ALA A 359 -14.19 13.03 17.15
N PHE A 360 -15.23 12.45 17.77
CA PHE A 360 -16.09 13.12 18.76
C PHE A 360 -15.90 12.55 20.17
N ALA A 361 -15.06 11.53 20.32
CA ALA A 361 -14.71 10.91 21.60
C ALA A 361 -13.32 11.34 22.13
N GLU A 362 -12.55 12.08 21.32
CA GLU A 362 -11.43 12.94 21.73
C GLU A 362 -11.92 14.39 21.86
#